data_AF-A0A085FXC6-F1
#
_entry.id   AF-A0A085FXC6-F1
#
_cell.length_a   1.000
_cell.length_b   1.000
_cell.length_c   1.000
_cell.angle_alpha   90.00
_cell.angle_beta   90.00
_cell.angle_gamma   90.00
#
_symmetry.space_group_name_H-M   'P 1'
#
loop_
_entity.id
_entity.type
_entity.pdbx_description
1 polymer ?
#
loop_
_entity_poly.entity_id
_entity_poly.type
_entity_poly.pdbx_seq_one_letter_code
_entity_poly.pdbx_strand_id
1 'polypeptide(L)'
;MKTKLFLASLLLCGAAFAGELEDANALFEKKDYAGAMKIYTKLANAGNPAAQQALGQMYFYGEAGEVDEARAVDLFKRSAAKGNKVAIDSLELIEQRVKRRKDIDYWIKGYDGEDLKSGEFRCTAPRIPAMSKVNADIDRISAAVQTWQECYNKYVTNLNASLPLTKRVPSDIQKLMNKEEMEKSNAYLAQLQENLTEEAKVGSKLVLADYAAWRSATDAYVTEHNQMVKSAKKDSHWADKKIQ
;
A
#
# COMPACT_ATOMS: atom_id res chain seq x y z
N MET A 1 43.10 -71.99 4.07
CA MET A 1 42.98 -70.52 4.28
C MET A 1 42.09 -69.96 3.19
N LYS A 2 40.85 -69.55 3.51
CA LYS A 2 39.96 -68.85 2.55
C LYS A 2 39.57 -67.50 3.16
N THR A 3 39.81 -66.50 2.35
CA THR A 3 39.95 -65.07 2.64
C THR A 3 38.58 -64.43 2.87
N LYS A 4 38.50 -63.55 3.89
CA LYS A 4 37.37 -62.64 4.11
C LYS A 4 37.36 -61.57 3.01
N LEU A 5 36.22 -61.31 2.38
CA LEU A 5 35.95 -60.05 1.70
C LEU A 5 34.43 -59.82 1.62
N PHE A 6 33.91 -58.95 2.49
CA PHE A 6 32.57 -58.35 2.35
C PHE A 6 32.65 -56.94 2.95
N LEU A 7 33.01 -55.96 2.14
CA LEU A 7 32.91 -54.54 2.46
C LEU A 7 33.09 -53.71 1.18
N ALA A 8 32.00 -53.54 0.42
CA ALA A 8 31.86 -52.47 -0.58
C ALA A 8 30.44 -52.50 -1.19
N SER A 9 29.44 -51.90 -0.53
CA SER A 9 28.14 -51.64 -1.22
C SER A 9 27.33 -50.47 -0.64
N LEU A 10 27.96 -49.48 0.00
CA LEU A 10 27.24 -48.35 0.62
C LEU A 10 27.55 -46.97 0.03
N LEU A 11 28.36 -46.89 -1.03
CA LEU A 11 28.81 -45.60 -1.59
C LEU A 11 28.08 -45.13 -2.85
N LEU A 12 27.29 -45.97 -3.53
CA LEU A 12 26.61 -45.55 -4.78
C LEU A 12 25.34 -44.71 -4.58
N CYS A 13 24.72 -44.75 -3.40
CA CYS A 13 23.42 -44.08 -3.20
C CYS A 13 23.55 -42.56 -2.97
N GLY A 14 24.65 -42.08 -2.37
CA GLY A 14 24.81 -40.67 -2.02
C GLY A 14 25.01 -39.73 -3.22
N ALA A 15 25.72 -40.18 -4.26
CA ALA A 15 26.03 -39.35 -5.42
C ALA A 15 24.81 -39.10 -6.33
N ALA A 16 23.93 -40.09 -6.50
CA ALA A 16 22.73 -39.97 -7.34
C ALA A 16 21.73 -38.93 -6.78
N PHE A 17 21.58 -38.85 -5.46
CA PHE A 17 20.68 -37.89 -4.84
C PHE A 17 21.17 -36.43 -4.86
N ALA A 18 22.49 -36.22 -4.96
CA ALA A 18 23.04 -34.87 -5.09
C ALA A 18 22.72 -34.25 -6.45
N GLY A 19 22.89 -35.01 -7.54
CA GLY A 19 22.54 -34.55 -8.89
C GLY A 19 21.05 -34.25 -9.06
N GLU A 20 20.17 -35.10 -8.51
CA GLU A 20 18.72 -34.84 -8.55
C GLU A 20 18.33 -33.56 -7.80
N LEU A 21 19.01 -33.23 -6.69
CA LEU A 21 18.73 -32.00 -5.96
C LEU A 21 19.12 -30.76 -6.76
N GLU A 22 20.27 -30.80 -7.44
CA GLU A 22 20.72 -29.73 -8.34
C GLU A 22 19.76 -29.53 -9.51
N ASP A 23 19.26 -30.63 -10.11
CA ASP A 23 18.23 -30.57 -11.15
C ASP A 23 16.94 -29.90 -10.65
N ALA A 24 16.51 -30.22 -9.43
CA ALA A 24 15.33 -29.61 -8.81
C ALA A 24 15.53 -28.11 -8.57
N ASN A 25 16.69 -27.70 -8.08
CA ASN A 25 17.05 -26.29 -7.89
C ASN A 25 17.05 -25.54 -9.22
N ALA A 26 17.64 -26.12 -10.28
CA ALA A 26 17.68 -25.50 -11.60
C ALA A 26 16.28 -25.35 -12.22
N LEU A 27 15.38 -26.32 -12.01
CA LEU A 27 13.98 -26.21 -12.42
C LEU A 27 13.27 -25.10 -11.65
N PHE A 28 13.50 -25.02 -10.34
CA PHE A 28 12.94 -23.98 -9.48
C PHE A 28 13.37 -22.57 -9.92
N GLU A 29 14.67 -22.37 -10.19
CA GLU A 29 15.22 -21.09 -10.69
C GLU A 29 14.63 -20.69 -12.05
N LYS A 30 14.32 -21.68 -12.89
CA LYS A 30 13.62 -21.48 -14.17
C LYS A 30 12.11 -21.29 -14.03
N LYS A 31 11.59 -21.26 -12.79
CA LYS A 31 10.17 -21.17 -12.44
C LYS A 31 9.34 -22.37 -12.94
N ASP A 32 9.98 -23.50 -13.24
CA ASP A 32 9.28 -24.77 -13.43
C ASP A 32 9.02 -25.41 -12.06
N TYR A 33 8.07 -24.81 -11.33
CA TYR A 33 7.73 -25.26 -9.98
C TYR A 33 7.13 -26.66 -9.98
N ALA A 34 6.37 -27.04 -11.01
CA ALA A 34 5.81 -28.38 -11.10
C ALA A 34 6.91 -29.45 -11.24
N GLY A 35 7.91 -29.18 -12.10
CA GLY A 35 9.09 -30.03 -12.24
C GLY A 35 9.91 -30.11 -10.96
N ALA A 36 10.24 -28.96 -10.36
CA ALA A 36 11.01 -28.91 -9.12
C ALA A 36 10.29 -29.64 -7.97
N MET A 37 8.99 -29.39 -7.80
CA MET A 37 8.17 -30.02 -6.76
C MET A 37 8.18 -31.55 -6.86
N LYS A 38 8.11 -32.10 -8.08
CA LYS A 38 8.16 -33.55 -8.29
C LYS A 38 9.45 -34.15 -7.75
N ILE A 39 10.59 -33.54 -8.06
CA ILE A 39 11.90 -34.03 -7.63
C ILE A 39 12.10 -33.79 -6.13
N TYR A 40 11.82 -32.59 -5.63
CA TYR A 40 11.89 -32.31 -4.20
C TYR A 40 11.01 -33.26 -3.39
N THR A 41 9.80 -33.58 -3.85
CA THR A 41 8.91 -34.55 -3.18
C THR A 41 9.56 -35.93 -3.07
N LYS A 42 10.13 -36.44 -4.17
CA LYS A 42 10.86 -37.71 -4.18
C LYS A 42 12.00 -37.70 -3.16
N LEU A 43 12.86 -36.68 -3.20
CA LEU A 43 14.02 -36.55 -2.32
C LEU A 43 13.62 -36.32 -0.85
N ALA A 44 12.58 -35.53 -0.60
CA ALA A 44 12.07 -35.26 0.74
C ALA A 44 11.49 -36.52 1.39
N ASN A 45 10.81 -37.36 0.61
CA ASN A 45 10.32 -38.67 1.04
C ASN A 45 11.46 -39.66 1.30
N ALA A 46 12.56 -39.58 0.54
CA ALA A 46 13.80 -40.30 0.84
C ALA A 46 14.56 -39.73 2.05
N GLY A 47 14.06 -38.64 2.66
CA GLY A 47 14.63 -38.06 3.85
C GLY A 47 15.78 -37.09 3.61
N ASN A 48 15.99 -36.61 2.39
CA ASN A 48 16.99 -35.58 2.10
C ASN A 48 16.58 -34.26 2.81
N PRO A 49 17.39 -33.73 3.73
CA PRO A 49 17.00 -32.55 4.50
C PRO A 49 16.93 -31.27 3.66
N ALA A 50 17.78 -31.11 2.64
CA ALA A 50 17.71 -29.95 1.75
C ALA A 50 16.41 -29.96 0.91
N ALA A 51 16.02 -31.13 0.38
CA ALA A 51 14.76 -31.25 -0.35
C ALA A 51 13.52 -31.07 0.53
N GLN A 52 13.54 -31.55 1.78
CA GLN A 52 12.48 -31.28 2.75
C GLN A 52 12.34 -29.78 3.00
N GLN A 53 13.47 -29.09 3.18
CA GLN A 53 13.47 -27.64 3.38
C GLN A 53 12.96 -26.90 2.13
N ALA A 54 13.45 -27.21 0.93
CA ALA A 54 13.00 -26.58 -0.30
C ALA A 54 11.50 -26.81 -0.55
N LEU A 55 11.02 -28.05 -0.38
CA LEU A 55 9.59 -28.36 -0.53
C LEU A 55 8.73 -27.63 0.51
N GLY A 56 9.23 -27.48 1.75
CA GLY A 56 8.58 -26.69 2.79
C GLY A 56 8.41 -25.22 2.38
N GLN A 57 9.44 -24.62 1.77
CA GLN A 57 9.36 -23.25 1.24
C GLN A 57 8.33 -23.15 0.12
N MET A 58 8.28 -24.12 -0.79
CA MET A 58 7.30 -24.11 -1.88
C MET A 58 5.86 -24.12 -1.37
N TYR A 59 5.57 -24.89 -0.32
CA TYR A 59 4.25 -24.87 0.32
C TYR A 59 3.97 -23.57 1.08
N PHE A 60 4.99 -22.99 1.73
CA PHE A 60 4.83 -21.73 2.47
C PHE A 60 4.55 -20.53 1.55
N TYR A 61 5.24 -20.45 0.41
CA TYR A 61 5.10 -19.34 -0.55
C TYR A 61 4.03 -19.58 -1.63
N GLY A 62 3.41 -20.76 -1.66
CA GLY A 62 2.40 -21.11 -2.67
C GLY A 62 2.99 -21.42 -4.05
N GLU A 63 4.28 -21.73 -4.15
CA GLU A 63 4.92 -22.15 -5.40
C GLU A 63 4.54 -23.60 -5.75
N ALA A 64 4.10 -24.38 -4.76
CA ALA A 64 3.52 -25.71 -4.91
C ALA A 64 2.03 -25.71 -5.34
N GLY A 65 1.46 -24.54 -5.69
CA GLY A 65 0.03 -24.37 -5.98
C GLY A 65 -0.63 -23.45 -4.95
N GLU A 66 -1.33 -24.03 -3.98
CA GLU A 66 -1.90 -23.27 -2.86
C GLU A 66 -0.93 -23.22 -1.67
N VAL A 67 -1.01 -22.14 -0.89
CA VAL A 67 -0.27 -22.01 0.37
C VAL A 67 -0.74 -23.09 1.34
N ASP A 68 0.19 -23.86 1.89
CA ASP A 68 -0.07 -24.84 2.95
C ASP A 68 0.98 -24.73 4.05
N GLU A 69 0.72 -23.82 5.00
CA GLU A 69 1.64 -23.57 6.11
C GLU A 69 1.81 -24.81 7.01
N ALA A 70 0.80 -25.67 7.13
CA ALA A 70 0.87 -26.87 7.96
C ALA A 70 1.84 -27.92 7.38
N ARG A 71 1.76 -28.19 6.06
CA ARG A 71 2.72 -29.04 5.35
C ARG A 71 4.12 -28.44 5.38
N ALA A 72 4.24 -27.13 5.23
CA ALA A 72 5.53 -26.44 5.31
C ALA A 72 6.20 -26.68 6.69
N VAL A 73 5.46 -26.48 7.78
CA VAL A 73 5.96 -26.70 9.15
C VAL A 73 6.40 -28.15 9.38
N ASP A 74 5.64 -29.15 8.91
CA ASP A 74 6.04 -30.56 9.02
C ASP A 74 7.39 -30.83 8.34
N LEU A 75 7.52 -30.38 7.09
CA LEU A 75 8.73 -30.55 6.29
C LEU A 75 9.93 -29.84 6.91
N PHE A 76 9.75 -28.62 7.42
CA PHE A 76 10.80 -27.90 8.11
C PHE A 76 11.21 -28.60 9.41
N LYS A 77 10.27 -29.12 10.21
CA LYS A 77 10.59 -29.90 11.42
C LYS A 77 11.42 -31.13 11.10
N ARG A 78 11.05 -31.88 10.06
CA ARG A 78 11.78 -33.08 9.62
C ARG A 78 13.19 -32.75 9.13
N SER A 79 13.35 -31.64 8.41
CA SER A 79 14.64 -31.16 7.94
C SER A 79 15.54 -30.64 9.07
N ALA A 80 14.96 -29.85 9.98
CA ALA A 80 15.64 -29.29 11.16
C ALA A 80 16.12 -30.40 12.11
N ALA A 81 15.34 -31.46 12.29
CA ALA A 81 15.74 -32.64 13.08
C ALA A 81 17.00 -33.33 12.54
N LYS A 82 17.37 -33.08 11.27
CA LYS A 82 18.61 -33.56 10.64
C LYS A 82 19.73 -32.50 10.59
N GLY A 83 19.56 -31.38 11.32
CA GLY A 83 20.57 -30.32 11.43
C GLY A 83 20.57 -29.32 10.28
N ASN A 84 19.55 -29.29 9.41
CA ASN A 84 19.44 -28.27 8.39
C ASN A 84 19.15 -26.89 9.03
N LYS A 85 20.14 -26.00 8.98
CA LYS A 85 20.04 -24.65 9.57
C LYS A 85 18.98 -23.78 8.90
N VAL A 86 18.85 -23.86 7.58
CA VAL A 86 17.84 -23.08 6.83
C VAL A 86 16.42 -23.49 7.25
N ALA A 87 16.19 -24.77 7.56
CA ALA A 87 14.91 -25.23 8.09
C ALA A 87 14.65 -24.76 9.52
N ILE A 88 15.68 -24.68 10.36
CA ILE A 88 15.58 -24.09 11.71
C ILE A 88 15.20 -22.61 11.61
N ASP A 89 15.88 -21.84 10.76
CA ASP A 89 15.59 -20.42 10.55
C ASP A 89 14.17 -20.22 9.98
N SER A 90 13.71 -21.13 9.11
CA SER A 90 12.35 -21.12 8.57
C SER A 90 11.28 -21.37 9.65
N LEU A 91 11.55 -22.26 10.61
CA LEU A 91 10.66 -22.47 11.76
C LEU A 91 10.61 -21.25 12.67
N GLU A 92 11.76 -20.62 12.93
CA GLU A 92 11.82 -19.38 13.71
C GLU A 92 11.03 -18.26 13.02
N LEU A 93 11.16 -18.12 11.70
CA LEU A 93 10.37 -17.16 10.91
C LEU A 93 8.87 -17.40 11.07
N ILE A 94 8.42 -18.65 11.04
CA ILE A 94 7.01 -19.01 11.23
C ILE A 94 6.54 -18.68 12.66
N GLU A 95 7.36 -18.92 13.67
CA GLU A 95 7.03 -18.52 15.05
C GLU A 95 6.91 -17.00 15.19
N GLN A 96 7.82 -16.25 14.58
CA GLN A 96 7.77 -14.78 14.54
C GLN A 96 6.50 -14.31 13.83
N ARG A 97 6.15 -14.94 12.70
CA ARG A 97 4.92 -14.67 11.95
C ARG A 97 3.67 -14.88 12.81
N VAL A 98 3.59 -15.97 13.58
CA VAL A 98 2.46 -16.22 14.49
C VAL A 98 2.38 -15.12 15.55
N LYS A 99 3.51 -14.74 16.16
CA LYS A 99 3.56 -13.66 17.17
C LYS A 99 3.13 -12.31 16.59
N ARG A 100 3.49 -12.04 15.33
CA ARG A 100 3.24 -10.77 14.62
C ARG A 100 2.06 -10.82 13.67
N ARG A 101 1.17 -11.81 13.82
CA ARG A 101 0.02 -11.99 12.93
C ARG A 101 -0.87 -10.73 12.85
N LYS A 102 -1.03 -10.03 13.98
CA LYS A 102 -1.79 -8.76 14.03
C LYS A 102 -1.16 -7.66 13.18
N ASP A 103 0.16 -7.60 13.12
CA ASP A 103 0.86 -6.58 12.35
C ASP A 103 0.73 -6.88 10.84
N ILE A 104 0.80 -8.16 10.45
CA ILE A 104 0.52 -8.59 9.08
C ILE A 104 -0.93 -8.24 8.69
N ASP A 105 -1.90 -8.59 9.53
CA ASP A 105 -3.31 -8.32 9.27
C ASP A 105 -3.59 -6.80 9.19
N TYR A 106 -2.90 -5.98 9.98
CA TYR A 106 -2.97 -4.53 9.88
C TYR A 106 -2.58 -4.03 8.49
N TRP A 107 -1.52 -4.57 7.89
CA TRP A 107 -1.10 -4.17 6.54
C TRP A 107 -1.95 -4.78 5.42
N ILE A 108 -2.71 -5.85 5.70
CA ILE A 108 -3.64 -6.44 4.74
C ILE A 108 -4.97 -5.69 4.69
N LYS A 109 -5.45 -5.17 5.83
CA LYS A 109 -6.82 -4.62 5.93
C LYS A 109 -7.05 -3.55 7.00
N GLY A 110 -6.06 -3.25 7.83
CA GLY A 110 -6.23 -2.38 9.00
C GLY A 110 -5.66 -0.97 8.85
N TYR A 111 -4.73 -0.75 7.91
CA TYR A 111 -4.17 0.57 7.64
C TYR A 111 -5.19 1.47 6.94
N ASP A 112 -5.63 2.53 7.60
CA ASP A 112 -6.68 3.46 7.13
C ASP A 112 -6.13 4.69 6.39
N GLY A 113 -4.81 4.92 6.43
CA GLY A 113 -4.18 6.08 5.83
C GLY A 113 -4.49 7.40 6.51
N GLU A 114 -4.93 7.40 7.77
CA GLU A 114 -5.24 8.64 8.51
C GLU A 114 -4.00 9.55 8.67
N ASP A 115 -2.82 8.95 8.78
CA ASP A 115 -1.55 9.69 8.77
C ASP A 115 -1.33 10.48 7.47
N LEU A 116 -1.91 10.03 6.36
CA LEU A 116 -1.87 10.73 5.06
C LEU A 116 -2.87 11.88 4.97
N LYS A 117 -3.88 11.95 5.85
CA LYS A 117 -4.87 13.05 5.91
C LYS A 117 -4.52 14.11 6.97
N SER A 118 -3.51 13.84 7.79
CA SER A 118 -3.17 14.65 8.96
C SER A 118 -1.86 15.42 8.79
N GLY A 119 -1.51 16.26 9.77
CA GLY A 119 -0.26 17.01 9.78
C GLY A 119 -0.09 17.93 8.56
N GLU A 120 1.03 17.79 7.84
CA GLU A 120 1.37 18.59 6.66
C GLU A 120 0.39 18.42 5.48
N PHE A 121 -0.40 17.34 5.49
CA PHE A 121 -1.38 17.01 4.45
C PHE A 121 -2.78 17.54 4.77
N ARG A 122 -2.98 18.10 5.97
CA ARG A 122 -4.30 18.60 6.40
C ARG A 122 -4.57 19.99 5.84
N CYS A 123 -5.31 20.06 4.74
CA CYS A 123 -5.77 21.32 4.15
C CYS A 123 -7.17 21.68 4.65
N THR A 124 -7.25 22.54 5.68
CA THR A 124 -8.53 22.95 6.28
C THR A 124 -9.31 23.84 5.32
N ALA A 125 -10.49 23.39 4.88
CA ALA A 125 -11.36 24.16 4.00
C ALA A 125 -11.78 25.49 4.66
N PRO A 126 -11.71 26.62 3.94
CA PRO A 126 -12.14 27.90 4.47
C PRO A 126 -13.66 27.95 4.58
N ARG A 127 -14.17 28.69 5.56
CA ARG A 127 -15.61 28.94 5.67
C ARG A 127 -16.02 30.02 4.65
N ILE A 128 -16.75 29.63 3.62
CA ILE A 128 -17.22 30.52 2.57
C ILE A 128 -18.68 30.89 2.87
N PRO A 129 -19.02 32.18 3.09
CA PRO A 129 -20.41 32.59 3.26
C PRO A 129 -21.17 32.54 1.92
N ALA A 130 -22.49 32.65 1.93
CA ALA A 130 -23.27 32.73 0.68
C ALA A 130 -22.92 33.98 -0.17
N MET A 131 -22.54 35.08 0.48
CA MET A 131 -22.20 36.35 -0.16
C MET A 131 -21.43 37.25 0.81
N SER A 132 -20.54 38.11 0.29
CA SER A 132 -19.89 39.19 1.05
C SER A 132 -20.38 40.57 0.58
N LYS A 133 -20.55 41.52 1.50
CA LYS A 133 -21.06 42.87 1.18
C LYS A 133 -20.03 43.99 1.35
N VAL A 134 -18.88 43.68 1.95
CA VAL A 134 -17.80 44.65 2.26
C VAL A 134 -16.46 44.14 1.72
N ASN A 135 -15.63 45.06 1.23
CA ASN A 135 -14.35 44.72 0.58
C ASN A 135 -13.42 43.89 1.48
N ALA A 136 -13.34 44.21 2.78
CA ALA A 136 -12.51 43.47 3.72
C ALA A 136 -12.91 41.97 3.83
N ASP A 137 -14.19 41.65 3.73
CA ASP A 137 -14.66 40.26 3.72
C ASP A 137 -14.36 39.59 2.38
N ILE A 138 -14.44 40.32 1.27
CA ILE A 138 -14.10 39.83 -0.08
C ILE A 138 -12.63 39.43 -0.14
N ASP A 139 -11.74 40.32 0.31
CA ASP A 139 -10.30 40.09 0.33
C ASP A 139 -9.94 38.92 1.23
N ARG A 140 -10.52 38.86 2.44
CA ARG A 140 -10.28 37.78 3.42
C ARG A 140 -10.69 36.42 2.86
N ILE A 141 -11.89 36.29 2.29
CA ILE A 141 -12.38 35.02 1.76
C ILE A 141 -11.56 34.58 0.54
N SER A 142 -11.24 35.51 -0.37
CA SER A 142 -10.42 35.21 -1.55
C SER A 142 -9.03 34.72 -1.17
N ALA A 143 -8.36 35.40 -0.21
CA ALA A 143 -7.07 34.97 0.30
C ALA A 143 -7.14 33.59 0.99
N ALA A 144 -8.19 33.33 1.79
CA ALA A 144 -8.36 32.05 2.47
C ALA A 144 -8.54 30.87 1.49
N VAL A 145 -9.30 31.07 0.39
CA VAL A 145 -9.43 30.06 -0.66
C VAL A 145 -8.11 29.85 -1.40
N GLN A 146 -7.37 30.92 -1.70
CA GLN A 146 -6.06 30.79 -2.34
C GLN A 146 -5.08 29.99 -1.48
N THR A 147 -4.94 30.32 -0.19
CA THR A 147 -4.07 29.59 0.74
C THR A 147 -4.47 28.11 0.85
N TRP A 148 -5.77 27.83 0.91
CA TRP A 148 -6.26 26.46 0.91
C TRP A 148 -5.92 25.73 -0.40
N GLN A 149 -6.06 26.39 -1.55
CA GLN A 149 -5.78 25.80 -2.86
C GLN A 149 -4.28 25.50 -3.05
N GLU A 150 -3.40 26.36 -2.54
CA GLU A 150 -1.95 26.12 -2.49
C GLU A 150 -1.62 24.88 -1.65
N CYS A 151 -2.22 24.76 -0.47
CA CYS A 151 -2.11 23.55 0.37
C CYS A 151 -2.59 22.31 -0.38
N TYR A 152 -3.81 22.37 -0.95
CA TYR A 152 -4.42 21.25 -1.65
C TYR A 152 -3.58 20.79 -2.85
N ASN A 153 -3.06 21.73 -3.63
CA ASN A 153 -2.19 21.40 -4.77
C ASN A 153 -0.93 20.67 -4.30
N LYS A 154 -0.29 21.14 -3.21
CA LYS A 154 0.86 20.45 -2.62
C LYS A 154 0.49 19.04 -2.13
N TYR A 155 -0.66 18.90 -1.47
CA TYR A 155 -1.19 17.61 -1.03
C TYR A 155 -1.37 16.65 -2.22
N VAL A 156 -2.06 17.07 -3.28
CA VAL A 156 -2.31 16.24 -4.48
C VAL A 156 -1.00 15.90 -5.19
N THR A 157 -0.07 16.85 -5.32
CA THR A 157 1.25 16.58 -5.88
C THR A 157 1.98 15.51 -5.08
N ASN A 158 1.93 15.57 -3.75
CA ASN A 158 2.57 14.56 -2.90
C ASN A 158 1.87 13.20 -2.97
N LEU A 159 0.54 13.18 -3.08
CA LEU A 159 -0.24 11.95 -3.25
C LEU A 159 0.08 11.27 -4.61
N ASN A 160 0.28 12.07 -5.67
CA ASN A 160 0.54 11.59 -7.04
C ASN A 160 2.01 11.29 -7.34
N ALA A 161 2.97 12.00 -6.71
CA ALA A 161 4.40 11.85 -6.97
C ALA A 161 4.99 10.53 -6.44
N SER A 162 4.21 9.76 -5.68
CA SER A 162 4.61 8.49 -5.10
C SER A 162 3.62 7.38 -5.48
N LEU A 163 3.57 7.02 -6.76
CA LEU A 163 2.98 5.75 -7.16
C LEU A 163 4.06 4.66 -7.21
N PRO A 164 3.85 3.53 -6.50
CA PRO A 164 2.86 3.31 -5.44
C PRO A 164 3.30 4.04 -4.16
N LEU A 165 2.33 4.34 -3.28
CA LEU A 165 2.47 5.02 -1.98
C LEU A 165 3.90 4.98 -1.41
N THR A 166 4.46 6.12 -0.98
CA THR A 166 5.70 6.08 -0.17
C THR A 166 5.54 5.17 1.04
N LYS A 167 4.32 5.04 1.56
CA LYS A 167 3.95 4.05 2.57
C LYS A 167 3.90 2.65 1.95
N ARG A 168 4.82 1.81 2.38
CA ARG A 168 4.84 0.37 2.09
C ARG A 168 4.77 -0.40 3.39
N VAL A 169 4.38 -1.66 3.28
CA VAL A 169 4.56 -2.61 4.36
C VAL A 169 6.02 -2.54 4.86
N PRO A 170 6.29 -2.40 6.16
CA PRO A 170 7.64 -2.39 6.71
C PRO A 170 8.41 -3.66 6.32
N SER A 171 9.71 -3.55 6.05
CA SER A 171 10.49 -4.68 5.52
C SER A 171 10.58 -5.87 6.48
N ASP A 172 10.53 -5.62 7.78
CA ASP A 172 10.43 -6.63 8.84
C ASP A 172 9.08 -7.36 8.83
N ILE A 173 8.00 -6.71 8.41
CA ILE A 173 6.69 -7.35 8.19
C ILE A 173 6.67 -8.10 6.85
N GLN A 174 7.19 -7.50 5.78
CA GLN A 174 7.22 -8.14 4.46
C GLN A 174 7.88 -9.52 4.50
N LYS A 175 8.98 -9.67 5.26
CA LYS A 175 9.66 -10.96 5.45
C LYS A 175 8.80 -12.04 6.11
N LEU A 176 7.75 -11.64 6.84
CA LEU A 176 6.84 -12.55 7.52
C LEU A 176 5.61 -12.86 6.69
N MET A 177 5.38 -12.18 5.56
CA MET A 177 4.20 -12.35 4.73
C MET A 177 4.46 -13.39 3.63
N ASN A 178 3.46 -14.23 3.36
CA ASN A 178 3.49 -15.07 2.18
C ASN A 178 3.09 -14.26 0.93
N LYS A 179 3.21 -14.88 -0.24
CA LYS A 179 2.90 -14.23 -1.53
C LYS A 179 1.48 -13.69 -1.60
N GLU A 180 0.49 -14.51 -1.22
CA GLU A 180 -0.92 -14.15 -1.28
C GLU A 180 -1.24 -12.95 -0.38
N GLU A 181 -0.67 -12.90 0.81
CA GLU A 181 -0.84 -11.79 1.74
C GLU A 181 -0.18 -10.51 1.25
N MET A 182 1.00 -10.61 0.63
CA MET A 182 1.66 -9.47 -0.01
C MET A 182 0.82 -8.94 -1.17
N GLU A 183 0.26 -9.82 -2.00
CA GLU A 183 -0.65 -9.43 -3.09
C GLU A 183 -1.91 -8.75 -2.55
N LYS A 184 -2.54 -9.30 -1.50
CA LYS A 184 -3.69 -8.70 -0.81
C LYS A 184 -3.37 -7.33 -0.24
N SER A 185 -2.24 -7.18 0.46
CA SER A 185 -1.81 -5.90 1.03
C SER A 185 -1.54 -4.87 -0.06
N ASN A 186 -0.85 -5.24 -1.13
CA ASN A 186 -0.59 -4.33 -2.25
C ASN A 186 -1.90 -3.87 -2.92
N ALA A 187 -2.84 -4.78 -3.16
CA ALA A 187 -4.15 -4.45 -3.72
C ALA A 187 -4.95 -3.53 -2.78
N TYR A 188 -4.95 -3.84 -1.47
CA TYR A 188 -5.61 -3.01 -0.47
C TYR A 188 -5.04 -1.60 -0.40
N LEU A 189 -3.71 -1.46 -0.34
CA LEU A 189 -3.02 -0.16 -0.30
C LEU A 189 -3.26 0.63 -1.59
N ALA A 190 -3.30 -0.03 -2.75
CA ALA A 190 -3.65 0.61 -4.02
C ALA A 190 -5.09 1.12 -4.03
N GLN A 191 -6.06 0.33 -3.56
CA GLN A 191 -7.45 0.77 -3.47
C GLN A 191 -7.62 1.92 -2.47
N LEU A 192 -6.96 1.84 -1.32
CA LEU A 192 -6.96 2.92 -0.33
C LEU A 192 -6.45 4.22 -0.96
N GLN A 193 -5.35 4.16 -1.72
CA GLN A 193 -4.80 5.32 -2.41
C GLN A 193 -5.78 5.94 -3.41
N GLU A 194 -6.46 5.11 -4.19
CA GLU A 194 -7.49 5.57 -5.12
C GLU A 194 -8.63 6.27 -4.37
N ASN A 195 -9.11 5.67 -3.28
CA ASN A 195 -10.16 6.25 -2.44
C ASN A 195 -9.74 7.59 -1.84
N LEU A 196 -8.52 7.69 -1.31
CA LEU A 196 -7.97 8.93 -0.75
C LEU A 196 -7.86 10.03 -1.82
N THR A 197 -7.45 9.66 -3.04
CA THR A 197 -7.31 10.59 -4.16
C THR A 197 -8.67 11.09 -4.62
N GLU A 198 -9.66 10.21 -4.76
CA GLU A 198 -11.01 10.59 -5.14
C GLU A 198 -11.71 11.39 -4.04
N GLU A 199 -11.56 11.04 -2.77
CA GLU A 199 -12.06 11.84 -1.63
C GLU A 199 -11.52 13.27 -1.67
N ALA A 200 -10.21 13.43 -1.86
CA ALA A 200 -9.58 14.74 -1.93
C ALA A 200 -10.08 15.56 -3.14
N LYS A 201 -10.21 14.91 -4.30
CA LYS A 201 -10.73 15.52 -5.52
C LYS A 201 -12.19 15.94 -5.38
N VAL A 202 -13.03 15.13 -4.76
CA VAL A 202 -14.44 15.46 -4.46
C VAL A 202 -14.50 16.63 -3.46
N GLY A 203 -13.75 16.55 -2.37
CA GLY A 203 -13.67 17.64 -1.39
C GLY A 203 -13.24 18.96 -2.01
N SER A 204 -12.26 18.93 -2.91
CA SER A 204 -11.79 20.14 -3.61
C SER A 204 -12.83 20.72 -4.55
N LYS A 205 -13.53 19.87 -5.31
CA LYS A 205 -14.63 20.32 -6.19
C LYS A 205 -15.74 21.02 -5.39
N LEU A 206 -16.07 20.54 -4.19
CA LEU A 206 -17.07 21.17 -3.34
C LEU A 206 -16.63 22.57 -2.89
N VAL A 207 -15.40 22.73 -2.39
CA VAL A 207 -14.87 24.04 -1.98
C VAL A 207 -14.83 25.03 -3.15
N LEU A 208 -14.41 24.58 -4.33
CA LEU A 208 -14.36 25.44 -5.52
C LEU A 208 -15.75 25.80 -6.03
N ALA A 209 -16.73 24.91 -5.91
CA ALA A 209 -18.13 25.19 -6.25
C ALA A 209 -18.73 26.23 -5.29
N ASP A 210 -18.52 26.08 -3.99
CA ASP A 210 -18.95 27.05 -2.97
C ASP A 210 -18.31 28.43 -3.22
N TYR A 211 -17.02 28.44 -3.56
CA TYR A 211 -16.32 29.68 -3.91
C TYR A 211 -16.87 30.34 -5.17
N ALA A 212 -17.15 29.57 -6.23
CA ALA A 212 -17.74 30.10 -7.46
C ALA A 212 -19.14 30.69 -7.22
N ALA A 213 -19.96 30.02 -6.42
CA ALA A 213 -21.28 30.51 -6.02
C ALA A 213 -21.16 31.82 -5.21
N TRP A 214 -20.26 31.86 -4.23
CA TRP A 214 -19.98 33.06 -3.44
C TRP A 214 -19.48 34.23 -4.29
N ARG A 215 -18.55 34.00 -5.23
CA ARG A 215 -18.05 35.03 -6.16
C ARG A 215 -19.19 35.59 -7.00
N SER A 216 -20.01 34.73 -7.60
CA SER A 216 -21.15 35.14 -8.42
C SER A 216 -22.15 36.01 -7.65
N ALA A 217 -22.54 35.57 -6.45
CA ALA A 217 -23.47 36.33 -5.61
C ALA A 217 -22.88 37.68 -5.14
N THR A 218 -21.61 37.68 -4.75
CA THR A 218 -20.89 38.87 -4.29
C THR A 218 -20.72 39.90 -5.41
N ASP A 219 -20.30 39.47 -6.61
CA ASP A 219 -20.10 40.37 -7.75
C ASP A 219 -21.44 40.97 -8.24
N ALA A 220 -22.52 40.18 -8.20
CA ALA A 220 -23.88 40.67 -8.48
C ALA A 220 -24.30 41.77 -7.50
N TYR A 221 -24.14 41.53 -6.19
CA TYR A 221 -24.44 42.53 -5.14
C TYR A 221 -23.61 43.80 -5.30
N VAL A 222 -22.29 43.68 -5.51
CA VAL A 222 -21.40 44.84 -5.68
C VAL A 222 -21.81 45.66 -6.89
N THR A 223 -22.18 45.00 -7.99
CA THR A 223 -22.63 45.67 -9.22
C THR A 223 -23.93 46.45 -8.98
N GLU A 224 -24.94 45.79 -8.42
CA GLU A 224 -26.24 46.40 -8.11
C GLU A 224 -26.08 47.56 -7.12
N HIS A 225 -25.35 47.36 -6.02
CA HIS A 225 -25.11 48.38 -5.01
C HIS A 225 -24.39 49.61 -5.60
N ASN A 226 -23.38 49.40 -6.45
CA ASN A 226 -22.68 50.50 -7.12
C ASN A 226 -23.58 51.27 -8.08
N GLN A 227 -24.52 50.62 -8.77
CA GLN A 227 -25.52 51.28 -9.61
C GLN A 227 -26.50 52.12 -8.76
N MET A 228 -26.96 51.58 -7.64
CA MET A 228 -27.82 52.31 -6.68
C MET A 228 -27.12 53.54 -6.11
N VAL A 229 -25.85 53.43 -5.69
CA VAL A 229 -25.08 54.57 -5.18
C VAL A 229 -24.86 55.63 -6.27
N LYS A 230 -24.57 55.22 -7.51
CA LYS A 230 -24.41 56.16 -8.64
C LYS A 230 -25.71 56.89 -8.99
N SER A 231 -26.84 56.19 -9.03
CA SER A 231 -28.15 56.80 -9.29
C SER A 231 -28.55 57.77 -8.18
N ALA A 232 -28.42 57.39 -6.90
CA ALA A 232 -28.69 58.29 -5.77
C ALA A 232 -27.83 59.57 -5.78
N LYS A 233 -26.55 59.47 -6.18
CA LYS A 233 -25.68 60.64 -6.37
C LYS A 233 -26.10 61.53 -7.54
N LYS A 234 -26.59 60.94 -8.64
CA LYS A 234 -27.13 61.69 -9.77
C LYS A 234 -28.44 62.40 -9.41
N ASP A 235 -29.27 61.76 -8.60
CA ASP A 235 -30.56 62.30 -8.17
C ASP A 235 -30.41 63.47 -7.20
N SER A 236 -29.51 63.36 -6.24
CA SER A 236 -29.12 64.49 -5.37
C SER A 236 -28.50 65.65 -6.15
N HIS A 237 -27.64 65.38 -7.14
CA HIS A 237 -27.02 66.42 -7.96
C HIS A 237 -28.01 67.22 -8.82
N TRP A 238 -29.09 66.61 -9.33
CA TRP A 238 -30.12 67.36 -10.06
C TRP A 238 -31.05 68.12 -9.12
N ALA A 239 -31.35 67.58 -7.93
CA ALA A 239 -32.17 68.24 -6.93
C ALA A 239 -31.56 69.56 -6.48
N ASP A 240 -30.24 69.59 -6.24
CA ASP A 240 -29.52 70.81 -5.85
C ASP A 240 -29.46 71.86 -6.98
N LYS A 241 -29.45 71.43 -8.25
CA LYS A 241 -29.45 72.34 -9.41
C LYS A 241 -30.81 72.93 -9.76
N LYS A 242 -31.93 72.38 -9.27
CA LYS A 242 -33.27 72.95 -9.49
C LYS A 242 -33.69 73.97 -8.44
N ILE A 243 -32.87 74.19 -7.41
CA ILE A 243 -33.14 75.12 -6.30
C ILE A 243 -32.35 76.45 -6.46
N GLN A 244 -31.56 76.59 -7.53
CA GLN A 244 -30.92 77.85 -7.95
C GLN A 244 -31.68 78.48 -9.13
#